data_AF-A0A382C7G1-F1
#
_entry.id   AF-A0A382C7G1-F1
#
_cell.length_a   1.000
_cell.length_b   1.000
_cell.length_c   1.000
_cell.angle_alpha   90.00
_cell.angle_beta   90.00
_cell.angle_gamma   90.00
#
_symmetry.space_group_name_H-M   'P 1'
#
loop_
_entity.id
_entity.type
_entity.pdbx_description
1 polymer ?
#
loop_
_entity_poly.entity_id
_entity_poly.type
_entity_poly.pdbx_seq_one_letter_code
_entity_poly.pdbx_strand_id
1 'polypeptide(L)' 'MAGIDVSDKDPFAHADDEPKDNISFFGFIFRAAYRYIRIGVIMYLFIALIYYFVFGGSILDYINI' A
#
# COMPACT_ATOMS: atom_id res chain seq x y z
N MET A 1 -17.60 -32.83 -36.42
CA MET A 1 -17.29 -33.05 -34.99
C MET A 1 -16.34 -31.95 -34.57
N ALA A 2 -16.87 -30.88 -33.98
CA ALA A 2 -16.04 -29.83 -33.40
C ALA A 2 -15.52 -30.39 -32.08
N GLY A 3 -14.34 -31.00 -32.10
CA GLY A 3 -13.66 -31.45 -30.91
C GLY A 3 -13.43 -30.24 -30.02
N ILE A 4 -13.82 -30.34 -28.75
CA ILE A 4 -13.41 -29.37 -27.74
C ILE A 4 -11.89 -29.33 -27.83
N ASP A 5 -11.34 -28.16 -28.16
CA ASP A 5 -9.90 -27.93 -28.18
C ASP A 5 -9.44 -27.96 -26.72
N VAL A 6 -9.26 -29.18 -26.21
CA VAL A 6 -8.56 -29.51 -24.97
C VAL A 6 -7.06 -29.35 -25.23
N SER A 7 -6.65 -28.26 -25.88
CA SER A 7 -5.49 -27.50 -25.42
C SER A 7 -5.90 -26.89 -24.07
N ASP A 8 -6.15 -27.79 -23.11
CA ASP A 8 -6.22 -27.49 -21.70
C ASP A 8 -4.87 -26.85 -21.45
N LYS A 9 -4.89 -25.54 -21.24
CA LYS A 9 -3.70 -24.79 -20.86
C LYS A 9 -3.19 -25.49 -19.63
N ASP A 10 -2.19 -26.33 -19.83
CA ASP A 10 -1.68 -27.20 -18.78
C ASP A 10 -1.46 -26.32 -17.56
N PRO A 11 -2.17 -26.56 -16.44
CA PRO A 11 -2.05 -25.73 -15.26
C PRO A 11 -0.61 -25.71 -14.71
N PHE A 12 0.25 -26.60 -15.21
CA PHE A 12 1.67 -26.70 -14.90
C PHE A 12 2.60 -26.22 -16.03
N ALA A 13 2.10 -25.74 -17.18
CA ALA A 13 2.96 -25.19 -18.25
C ALA A 13 3.80 -23.98 -17.79
N HIS A 14 3.39 -23.35 -16.70
CA HIS A 14 4.04 -22.21 -16.07
C HIS A 14 4.64 -22.57 -14.71
N ALA A 15 4.81 -23.85 -14.39
CA ALA A 15 5.35 -24.30 -13.11
C ALA A 15 6.82 -23.91 -12.92
N ASP A 16 7.57 -23.81 -14.02
CA ASP A 16 8.96 -23.36 -14.04
C ASP A 16 9.11 -21.84 -14.26
N ASP A 17 7.99 -21.12 -14.46
CA ASP A 17 8.04 -19.66 -14.59
C ASP A 17 8.45 -19.04 -13.25
N GLU A 18 9.33 -18.04 -13.30
CA GLU A 18 9.73 -17.31 -12.12
C GLU A 18 8.48 -16.73 -11.43
N PRO A 19 8.34 -16.87 -10.09
CA PRO A 19 7.17 -16.36 -9.39
C PRO A 19 6.96 -14.89 -9.72
N LYS A 20 5.78 -14.57 -10.28
CA LYS A 20 5.43 -13.21 -10.73
C LYS A 20 5.55 -12.15 -9.63
N ASP A 21 5.55 -12.58 -8.37
CA ASP A 21 5.78 -11.76 -7.19
C ASP A 21 7.19 -11.96 -6.61
N ASN A 22 8.24 -11.76 -7.42
CA ASN A 22 9.63 -11.68 -6.96
C ASN A 22 9.93 -10.32 -6.29
N ILE A 23 9.17 -10.00 -5.24
CA ILE A 23 9.46 -8.83 -4.39
C ILE A 23 10.59 -9.19 -3.42
N SER A 24 11.65 -8.38 -3.43
CA SER A 24 12.71 -8.50 -2.43
C SER A 24 12.16 -8.26 -1.01
N PHE A 25 12.82 -8.82 0.00
CA PHE A 25 12.45 -8.62 1.41
C PHE A 25 12.29 -7.12 1.76
N PHE A 26 13.17 -6.28 1.24
CA PHE A 26 13.07 -4.82 1.41
C PHE A 26 11.89 -4.20 0.65
N GLY A 27 11.58 -4.69 -0.56
CA GLY A 27 10.38 -4.27 -1.30
C GLY A 27 9.09 -4.59 -0.57
N PHE A 28 9.03 -5.74 0.13
CA PHE A 28 7.90 -6.12 0.97
C PHE A 28 7.74 -5.16 2.15
N ILE A 29 8.83 -4.91 2.89
CA ILE A 29 8.82 -3.97 4.03
C ILE A 29 8.44 -2.56 3.57
N PHE A 30 9.01 -2.07 2.48
CA PHE A 30 8.72 -0.73 1.98
C PHE A 30 7.24 -0.60 1.57
N ARG A 31 6.68 -1.59 0.88
CA ARG A 31 5.25 -1.61 0.52
C ARG A 31 4.36 -1.61 1.77
N ALA A 32 4.72 -2.38 2.79
CA ALA A 32 3.99 -2.39 4.06
C ALA A 32 4.10 -1.04 4.78
N ALA A 33 5.32 -0.51 4.95
CA ALA A 33 5.57 0.76 5.60
C ALA A 33 4.85 1.92 4.90
N TYR A 34 4.95 2.02 3.57
CA TYR A 34 4.28 3.05 2.78
C TYR A 34 2.77 3.04 2.98
N ARG A 35 2.15 1.85 3.04
CA ARG A 35 0.71 1.71 3.27
C ARG A 35 0.27 2.31 4.62
N TYR A 36 1.01 2.01 5.69
CA TYR A 36 0.67 2.49 7.03
C TYR A 36 1.07 3.95 7.26
N ILE A 37 2.22 4.39 6.73
CA ILE A 37 2.65 5.80 6.79
C ILE A 37 1.63 6.69 6.09
N ARG A 38 1.13 6.30 4.91
CA ARG A 38 0.13 7.10 4.17
C ARG A 38 -1.14 7.32 4.99
N ILE A 39 -1.63 6.28 5.67
CA ILE A 39 -2.82 6.39 6.54
C ILE A 39 -2.51 7.29 7.74
N GLY A 40 -1.35 7.11 8.37
CA GLY A 40 -0.91 7.93 9.49
C GLY A 40 -0.81 9.42 9.14
N VAL A 41 -0.24 9.74 7.97
CA VAL A 41 -0.13 11.12 7.47
C VAL A 41 -1.50 11.74 7.23
N ILE A 42 -2.43 11.02 6.58
CA ILE A 42 -3.78 11.53 6.32
C ILE A 42 -4.51 11.80 7.64
N MET A 43 -4.43 10.88 8.60
CA MET A 43 -5.05 11.05 9.92
C MET A 43 -4.43 12.22 10.69
N TYR A 44 -3.10 12.35 10.66
CA TYR A 44 -2.40 13.48 11.27
C TYR A 44 -2.86 14.82 10.67
N LEU A 45 -2.92 14.92 9.35
CA LEU A 45 -3.37 16.14 8.66
C LEU A 45 -4.82 16.50 9.02
N PHE A 46 -5.71 15.50 9.09
CA PHE A 46 -7.10 15.71 9.52
C PHE A 46 -7.18 16.25 10.95
N ILE A 47 -6.46 15.63 11.89
CA ILE A 47 -6.45 16.05 13.30
C ILE A 47 -5.83 17.45 13.44
N ALA A 48 -4.72 17.72 12.76
CA ALA A 48 -4.07 19.02 12.77
C ALA A 48 -4.99 20.12 12.24
N LEU A 49 -5.74 19.83 11.17
CA LEU A 49 -6.72 20.76 10.61
C LEU A 49 -7.87 21.02 11.59
N ILE A 50 -8.46 19.98 12.18
CA ILE A 50 -9.49 20.12 13.21
C ILE A 50 -8.97 20.98 14.37
N TYR A 51 -7.77 20.67 14.87
CA TYR A 51 -7.16 21.40 15.97
C TYR A 51 -6.99 22.89 15.67
N TYR A 52 -6.49 23.22 14.47
CA TYR A 52 -6.35 24.60 14.01
C TYR A 52 -7.68 25.37 14.04
N PHE A 53 -8.76 24.78 13.51
CA PHE A 53 -10.06 25.43 13.47
C PHE A 53 -10.76 25.51 14.83
N VAL A 54 -10.55 24.53 15.72
CA VAL A 54 -11.20 24.48 17.04
C VAL A 54 -10.48 25.36 18.06
N PHE A 55 -9.14 25.34 18.08
CA PHE A 55 -8.34 26.01 19.11
C PHE A 55 -7.70 27.32 18.64
N GLY A 56 -7.91 27.70 17.37
CA GLY A 56 -7.49 29.00 16.83
C GLY A 56 -5.97 29.18 16.72
N GLY A 57 -5.20 28.09 16.76
CA GLY A 57 -3.75 28.09 16.68
C GLY A 57 -3.23 26.77 16.13
N SER A 58 -2.03 26.79 15.56
CA SER A 58 -1.39 25.56 15.09
C SER A 58 -0.74 24.82 16.26
N ILE A 59 -0.60 23.50 16.16
CA ILE A 59 0.17 22.70 17.14
C ILE A 59 1.64 23.17 17.19
N LEU A 60 2.15 23.76 16.11
CA LEU A 60 3.50 24.33 16.03
C LEU A 60 3.68 25.62 16.86
N ASP A 61 2.60 26.36 17.11
CA ASP A 61 2.67 27.58 17.94
C ASP A 61 2.91 27.23 19.43
N TYR A 62 2.48 26.05 19.87
CA TYR A 62 2.73 25.55 21.24
C TYR A 62 4.16 25.03 21.46
N ILE A 63 4.89 24.71 20.38
CA ILE A 63 6.25 24.15 20.45
C ILE A 63 7.31 25.27 20.42
N ASN A 64 6.96 26.48 19.98
CA ASN A 64 7.84 27.64 19.90
C ASN A 64 7.78 28.55 21.16
N ILE A 65 7.30 28.05 22.29
CA ILE A 65 7.33 28.72 23.62
C ILE A 65 8.44 28.10 24.47
#